data_AF-A0A1F3YIT1-F1
#
_entry.id   AF-A0A1F3YIT1-F1
#
_cell.length_a   1.000
_cell.length_b   1.000
_cell.length_c   1.000
_cell.angle_alpha   90.00
_cell.angle_beta   90.00
_cell.angle_gamma   90.00
#
_symmetry.space_group_name_H-M   'P 1'
#
loop_
_entity.id
_entity.type
_entity.pdbx_description
1 polymer ?
#
loop_
_entity_poly.entity_id
_entity_poly.type
_entity_poly.pdbx_seq_one_letter_code
_entity_poly.pdbx_strand_id
1 'polypeptide(L)'
;MRKKQLGVGLGGLMAGAVILIALAMLGLKLTPSYIEFFAIKKAVNAIASEKAGGASVAEIRKSFDARATIDDISSVKAADLEITKEGNELVIAARYRKEIPLVANVGVYIEFAAVSKE
;
A
#
# COMPACT_ATOMS: atom_id res chain seq x y z
N MET A 1 10.52 53.19 9.57
CA MET A 1 10.40 51.74 9.81
C MET A 1 11.08 51.00 8.67
N ARG A 2 12.18 50.25 8.90
CA ARG A 2 12.90 49.52 7.84
C ARG A 2 12.17 48.20 7.54
N LYS A 3 11.70 48.01 6.30
CA LYS A 3 11.15 46.72 5.84
C LYS A 3 12.30 45.69 5.83
N LYS A 4 12.22 44.67 6.67
CA LYS A 4 13.11 43.50 6.58
C LYS A 4 12.77 42.76 5.29
N GLN A 5 13.78 42.50 4.46
CA GLN A 5 13.62 41.72 3.25
C GLN A 5 13.26 40.28 3.66
N LEU A 6 12.05 39.83 3.30
CA LEU A 6 11.50 38.51 3.62
C LEU A 6 11.71 37.49 2.48
N GLY A 7 12.62 37.79 1.55
CA GLY A 7 12.90 36.93 0.40
C GLY A 7 13.80 35.76 0.79
N VAL A 8 13.51 34.59 0.23
CA VAL A 8 14.45 33.46 0.23
C VAL A 8 15.58 33.82 -0.73
N GLY A 9 16.81 33.95 -0.23
CA GLY A 9 17.98 34.17 -1.09
C GLY A 9 18.23 32.99 -2.03
N LEU A 10 19.03 33.18 -3.09
CA LEU A 10 19.32 32.13 -4.08
C LEU A 10 19.77 30.81 -3.44
N GLY A 11 20.61 30.86 -2.41
CA GLY A 11 21.04 29.67 -1.67
C GLY A 11 19.89 28.95 -0.93
N GLY A 12 18.96 29.70 -0.33
CA GLY A 12 17.77 29.14 0.29
C GLY A 12 16.81 28.52 -0.74
N LEU A 13 16.73 29.12 -1.94
CA LEU A 13 15.91 28.60 -3.04
C LEU A 13 16.50 27.30 -3.59
N MET A 14 17.82 27.22 -3.74
CA MET A 14 18.52 26.00 -4.15
C MET A 14 18.40 24.89 -3.12
N ALA A 15 18.59 25.20 -1.82
CA ALA A 15 18.40 24.23 -0.75
C ALA A 15 16.94 23.71 -0.71
N GLY A 16 15.97 24.63 -0.84
CA GLY A 16 14.55 24.27 -0.93
C GLY A 16 14.23 23.39 -2.14
N ALA A 17 14.80 23.68 -3.31
CA ALA A 17 14.62 22.88 -4.52
C ALA A 17 15.13 21.45 -4.35
N VAL A 18 16.29 21.26 -3.73
CA VAL A 18 16.83 19.92 -3.44
C VAL A 18 15.89 19.12 -2.52
N ILE A 19 15.38 19.75 -1.46
CA ILE A 19 14.42 19.11 -0.54
C ILE A 19 13.13 18.75 -1.29
N LEU A 20 12.61 19.66 -2.11
CA LEU A 20 11.41 19.41 -2.90
C LEU A 20 11.58 18.25 -3.87
N ILE A 21 12.72 18.16 -4.58
CA ILE A 21 13.01 17.05 -5.49
C ILE A 21 13.10 15.72 -4.71
N ALA A 22 13.76 15.73 -3.54
CA ALA A 22 13.84 14.54 -2.69
C ALA A 22 12.45 14.05 -2.25
N LEU A 23 11.59 14.97 -1.79
CA LEU A 23 10.20 14.65 -1.40
C LEU A 23 9.36 14.18 -2.59
N ALA A 24 9.53 14.80 -3.77
CA ALA A 24 8.83 14.40 -4.98
C ALA A 24 9.22 12.96 -5.38
N MET A 25 10.53 12.64 -5.42
CA MET A 25 11.00 11.29 -5.73
C MET A 25 10.46 10.24 -4.76
N LEU A 26 10.42 10.57 -3.46
CA LEU A 26 9.81 9.72 -2.44
C LEU A 26 8.33 9.47 -2.77
N GLY A 27 7.54 10.53 -2.98
CA GLY A 27 6.12 10.40 -3.30
C GLY A 27 5.87 9.54 -4.54
N LEU A 28 6.61 9.79 -5.62
CA LEU A 28 6.54 9.02 -6.87
C LEU A 28 6.86 7.54 -6.68
N LYS A 29 7.90 7.20 -5.89
CA LYS A 29 8.26 5.79 -5.61
C LYS A 29 7.28 5.08 -4.67
N LEU A 30 6.68 5.80 -3.73
CA LEU A 30 5.73 5.22 -2.78
C LEU A 30 4.34 5.01 -3.40
N THR A 31 3.95 5.86 -4.36
CA THR A 31 2.65 5.80 -5.05
C THR A 31 2.25 4.40 -5.56
N PRO A 32 3.08 3.67 -6.35
CA PRO A 32 2.71 2.33 -6.83
C PRO A 32 2.46 1.35 -5.69
N SER A 33 3.22 1.45 -4.59
CA SER A 33 3.02 0.59 -3.42
C SER A 33 1.68 0.83 -2.72
N TYR A 34 1.24 2.10 -2.67
CA TYR A 34 -0.08 2.42 -2.13
C TYR A 34 -1.21 1.96 -3.06
N ILE A 35 -1.03 2.07 -4.37
CA ILE A 35 -2.00 1.55 -5.36
C ILE A 35 -2.19 0.05 -5.17
N GLU A 36 -1.09 -0.71 -5.04
CA GLU A 36 -1.12 -2.15 -4.79
C GLU A 36 -1.85 -2.47 -3.47
N PHE A 37 -1.59 -1.73 -2.39
CA PHE A 37 -2.32 -1.86 -1.13
C PHE A 37 -3.83 -1.65 -1.28
N PHE A 38 -4.24 -0.62 -2.01
CA PHE A 38 -5.65 -0.36 -2.28
C PHE A 38 -6.29 -1.46 -3.12
N ALA A 39 -5.58 -2.00 -4.10
CA ALA A 39 -6.04 -3.14 -4.90
C ALA A 39 -6.26 -4.38 -4.02
N ILE A 40 -5.29 -4.73 -3.17
CA ILE A 40 -5.42 -5.84 -2.20
C ILE A 40 -6.65 -5.61 -1.31
N LYS A 41 -6.79 -4.43 -0.71
CA LYS A 41 -7.92 -4.10 0.17
C LYS A 41 -9.25 -4.23 -0.57
N LYS A 42 -9.33 -3.78 -1.82
CA LYS A 42 -10.53 -3.89 -2.66
C LYS A 42 -10.85 -5.35 -3.00
N ALA A 43 -9.84 -6.13 -3.39
CA ALA A 43 -9.99 -7.55 -3.72
C ALA A 43 -10.49 -8.36 -2.52
N VAL A 44 -9.87 -8.15 -1.37
CA VAL A 44 -10.20 -8.81 -0.10
C VAL A 44 -11.63 -8.46 0.36
N ASN A 45 -12.03 -7.18 0.31
CA ASN A 45 -13.41 -6.77 0.61
C ASN A 45 -14.45 -7.36 -0.35
N ALA A 46 -14.14 -7.42 -1.65
CA ALA A 46 -15.02 -8.00 -2.64
C ALA A 46 -15.24 -9.51 -2.39
N ILE A 47 -14.16 -10.24 -2.09
CA ILE A 47 -14.24 -11.68 -1.80
C ILE A 47 -15.03 -11.91 -0.51
N ALA A 48 -14.77 -11.15 0.56
CA ALA A 48 -15.51 -11.25 1.80
C ALA A 48 -17.03 -11.06 1.59
N SER A 49 -17.41 -10.11 0.74
CA SER A 49 -18.82 -9.83 0.42
C SER A 49 -19.46 -10.89 -0.47
N GLU A 50 -18.75 -11.36 -1.51
CA GLU A 50 -19.25 -12.38 -2.46
C GLU A 50 -19.34 -13.78 -1.83
N LYS A 51 -18.49 -14.08 -0.86
CA LYS A 51 -18.29 -15.42 -0.29
C LYS A 51 -18.73 -15.57 1.16
N ALA A 52 -19.44 -14.57 1.70
CA ALA A 52 -20.02 -14.58 3.05
C ALA A 52 -20.89 -15.82 3.34
N GLY A 53 -21.45 -16.46 2.30
CA GLY A 53 -22.31 -17.65 2.40
C GLY A 53 -21.61 -19.00 2.61
N GLY A 54 -20.33 -19.03 2.99
CA GLY A 54 -19.66 -20.28 3.39
C GLY A 54 -18.70 -20.89 2.37
N ALA A 55 -18.03 -20.08 1.54
CA ALA A 55 -16.98 -20.59 0.67
C ALA A 55 -15.83 -21.23 1.46
N SER A 56 -15.21 -22.23 0.85
CA SER A 56 -14.00 -22.87 1.38
C SER A 56 -12.80 -21.91 1.31
N VAL A 57 -11.83 -22.12 2.21
CA VAL A 57 -10.55 -21.39 2.20
C VAL A 57 -9.84 -21.52 0.83
N ALA A 58 -9.95 -22.68 0.18
CA ALA A 58 -9.37 -22.92 -1.14
C ALA A 58 -10.01 -22.04 -2.23
N GLU A 59 -11.33 -21.84 -2.19
CA GLU A 59 -12.03 -20.96 -3.13
C GLU A 59 -11.67 -19.49 -2.91
N ILE A 60 -11.57 -19.04 -1.65
CA ILE A 60 -11.14 -17.68 -1.30
C ILE A 60 -9.75 -17.41 -1.85
N ARG A 61 -8.82 -18.35 -1.64
CA ARG A 61 -7.44 -18.26 -2.16
C ARG A 61 -7.40 -18.21 -3.68
N LYS A 62 -8.16 -19.06 -4.36
CA LYS A 62 -8.27 -19.06 -5.83
C LYS A 62 -8.86 -17.75 -6.37
N SER A 63 -9.89 -17.22 -5.70
CA SER A 63 -10.48 -15.92 -6.06
C SER A 63 -9.52 -14.76 -5.83
N PHE A 64 -8.72 -14.79 -4.77
CA PHE A 64 -7.68 -13.80 -4.56
C PHE A 64 -6.57 -13.89 -5.62
N ASP A 65 -6.08 -15.09 -5.93
CA ASP A 65 -5.01 -15.30 -6.91
C ASP A 65 -5.38 -14.80 -8.32
N ALA A 66 -6.64 -15.04 -8.72
CA ALA A 66 -7.17 -14.50 -9.97
C ALA A 66 -7.18 -12.96 -9.98
N ARG A 67 -7.57 -12.32 -8.87
CA ARG A 67 -7.58 -10.85 -8.74
C ARG A 67 -6.16 -10.30 -8.63
N ALA A 68 -5.26 -10.98 -7.93
CA ALA A 68 -3.85 -10.63 -7.82
C ALA A 68 -3.16 -10.62 -9.17
N THR A 69 -3.50 -11.56 -10.05
CA THR A 69 -2.99 -11.58 -11.44
C THR A 69 -3.52 -10.40 -12.28
N ILE A 70 -4.77 -9.99 -12.07
CA ILE A 70 -5.40 -8.88 -12.81
C ILE A 70 -4.86 -7.52 -12.34
N ASP A 71 -4.71 -7.35 -11.03
CA ASP A 71 -4.30 -6.08 -10.40
C ASP A 71 -2.77 -5.98 -10.19
N ASP A 72 -1.99 -6.90 -10.77
CA ASP A 72 -0.52 -7.02 -10.67
C ASP A 72 0.02 -6.97 -9.22
N ILE A 73 -0.67 -7.70 -8.34
CA ILE A 73 -0.31 -7.81 -6.93
C ILE A 73 0.82 -8.83 -6.79
N SER A 74 2.00 -8.37 -6.40
CA SER A 74 3.20 -9.21 -6.21
C SER A 74 3.63 -9.32 -4.75
N SER A 75 3.12 -8.44 -3.88
CA SER A 75 3.56 -8.31 -2.49
C SER A 75 2.90 -9.28 -1.52
N VAL A 76 1.78 -9.89 -1.93
CA VAL A 76 1.00 -10.81 -1.09
C VAL A 76 0.56 -11.99 -1.93
N LYS A 77 0.82 -13.21 -1.46
CA LYS A 77 0.28 -14.42 -2.08
C LYS A 77 -1.02 -14.83 -1.41
N ALA A 78 -1.85 -15.57 -2.13
CA ALA A 78 -3.07 -16.14 -1.57
C ALA A 78 -2.82 -17.03 -0.33
N ALA A 79 -1.64 -17.64 -0.24
CA ALA A 79 -1.23 -18.46 0.91
C ALA A 79 -1.00 -17.63 2.19
N ASP A 80 -0.60 -16.37 2.04
CA ASP A 80 -0.27 -15.45 3.15
C ASP A 80 -1.51 -14.74 3.72
N LEU A 81 -2.70 -15.04 3.17
CA LEU A 81 -3.97 -14.52 3.67
C LEU A 81 -4.36 -15.25 4.96
N GLU A 82 -4.62 -14.46 6.00
CA GLU A 82 -5.26 -14.88 7.23
C GLU A 82 -6.78 -14.85 7.00
N ILE A 83 -7.44 -16.00 7.10
CA ILE A 83 -8.87 -16.13 6.83
C ILE A 83 -9.54 -16.62 8.11
N THR A 84 -10.38 -15.76 8.67
CA THR A 84 -11.09 -15.98 9.93
C THR A 84 -12.59 -15.87 9.68
N LYS A 85 -13.39 -16.61 10.46
CA LYS A 85 -14.84 -16.48 10.49
C LYS A 85 -15.24 -15.93 11.84
N GLU A 86 -15.79 -14.72 11.86
CA GLU A 86 -16.32 -14.11 13.07
C GLU A 86 -17.85 -14.13 12.99
N GLY A 87 -18.46 -15.07 13.72
CA GLY A 87 -19.90 -15.31 13.65
C GLY A 87 -20.35 -15.77 12.26
N ASN A 88 -21.10 -14.91 11.57
CA ASN A 88 -21.61 -15.15 10.22
C ASN A 88 -20.87 -14.33 9.15
N GLU A 89 -19.80 -13.63 9.52
CA GLU A 89 -19.01 -12.80 8.60
C GLU A 89 -17.63 -13.43 8.32
N LEU A 90 -17.20 -13.31 7.07
CA LEU A 90 -15.91 -13.76 6.59
C LEU A 90 -14.91 -12.61 6.66
N VAL A 91 -13.89 -12.74 7.50
CA VAL A 91 -12.82 -11.75 7.67
C VAL A 91 -11.55 -12.30 7.01
N ILE A 92 -11.00 -11.55 6.06
CA ILE A 92 -9.77 -11.87 5.36
C ILE A 92 -8.78 -10.73 5.65
N ALA A 93 -7.61 -11.07 6.15
CA ALA A 93 -6.53 -10.14 6.45
C ALA A 93 -5.25 -10.51 5.69
N ALA A 94 -4.51 -9.50 5.28
CA ALA A 94 -3.21 -9.60 4.64
C ALA A 94 -2.25 -8.63 5.32
N ARG A 95 -1.15 -9.15 5.88
CA ARG A 95 -0.07 -8.35 6.46
C ARG A 95 1.22 -8.63 5.71
N TYR A 96 1.90 -7.59 5.27
CA TYR A 96 3.15 -7.74 4.53
C TYR A 96 4.06 -6.53 4.68
N ARG A 97 5.36 -6.76 4.50
CA ARG A 97 6.37 -5.72 4.47
C ARG A 97 6.80 -5.48 3.03
N LYS A 98 6.73 -4.24 2.57
CA LYS A 98 7.27 -3.82 1.26
C LYS A 98 8.53 -3.01 1.49
N GLU A 99 9.62 -3.44 0.88
CA GLU A 99 10.88 -2.69 0.83
C GLU A 99 10.97 -1.93 -0.50
N ILE A 100 11.26 -0.63 -0.41
CA ILE A 100 11.32 0.28 -1.55
C ILE A 100 12.71 0.90 -1.56
N PRO A 101 13.60 0.49 -2.48
CA PRO A 101 14.92 1.07 -2.60
C PRO A 101 14.81 2.52 -3.08
N LEU A 102 15.46 3.45 -2.37
CA LEU A 102 15.40 4.87 -2.68
C LEU A 102 16.59 5.31 -3.53
N VAL A 103 17.79 5.26 -2.96
CA VAL A 103 19.04 5.69 -3.61
C VAL A 103 20.23 4.98 -2.98
N ALA A 104 21.13 4.46 -3.84
CA ALA A 104 22.31 3.71 -3.41
C ALA A 104 21.94 2.63 -2.37
N ASN A 105 22.52 2.71 -1.17
CA ASN A 105 22.31 1.76 -0.07
C ASN A 105 21.19 2.17 0.89
N VAL A 106 20.35 3.15 0.53
CA VAL A 106 19.25 3.65 1.36
C VAL A 106 17.91 3.22 0.77
N GLY A 107 17.08 2.60 1.61
CA GLY A 107 15.73 2.16 1.30
C GLY A 107 14.76 2.56 2.40
N VAL A 108 13.46 2.53 2.09
CA VAL A 108 12.37 2.65 3.05
C VAL A 108 11.60 1.35 3.05
N TYR A 109 11.15 0.90 4.23
CA TYR A 109 10.20 -0.18 4.34
C TYR A 109 8.87 0.37 4.84
N ILE A 110 7.78 -0.22 4.35
CA ILE A 110 6.42 0.06 4.81
C ILE A 110 5.78 -1.26 5.22
N GLU A 111 5.18 -1.27 6.39
CA GLU A 111 4.36 -2.39 6.86
C GLU A 111 2.90 -2.09 6.53
N PHE A 112 2.31 -2.94 5.70
CA PHE A 112 0.93 -2.81 5.26
C PHE A 112 0.06 -3.86 5.95
N ALA A 113 -1.12 -3.45 6.40
CA ALA A 113 -2.15 -4.32 6.92
C ALA A 113 -3.47 -4.03 6.19
N ALA A 114 -3.90 -4.95 5.33
CA ALA A 114 -5.16 -4.90 4.63
C ALA A 114 -6.13 -5.89 5.27
N VAL A 115 -7.25 -5.40 5.79
CA VAL A 115 -8.29 -6.23 6.42
C VAL A 115 -9.60 -5.99 5.67
N SER A 116 -10.34 -7.05 5.35
CA SER A 116 -11.73 -6.90 4.90
C SER A 116 -12.59 -6.56 6.10
N LYS A 117 -13.29 -5.42 6.03
CA LYS A 117 -14.38 -4.98 6.90
C LYS A 117 -14.25 -5.34 8.40
N GLU A 118 -14.03 -4.32 9.24
CA GLU A 118 -14.42 -4.38 10.67
C GLU A 118 -15.95 -4.36 10.81
#